data_AF-A0AA90TZV6-F1
#
_entry.id   AF-A0AA90TZV6-F1
#
_cell.length_a   1.000
_cell.length_b   1.000
_cell.length_c   1.000
_cell.angle_alpha   90.00
_cell.angle_beta   90.00
_cell.angle_gamma   90.00
#
_symmetry.space_group_name_H-M   'P 1'
#
loop_
_entity.id
_entity.type
_entity.pdbx_description
1 polymer ?
#
loop_
_entity_poly.entity_id
_entity_poly.type
_entity_poly.pdbx_seq_one_letter_code
_entity_poly.pdbx_strand_id
1 'polypeptide(L)'
;MVLVLMTMGTAAADTLYVGDGGYATIQEAVDAAIDGDTILVYPGTYVENVDVNKELTIITESGPDVTTVQGVPGMDDYVFHAGNLTENVNNVTIIGFNVTGGGGIGFSESLYSELRNNIISDGGIFAGGSNIYVINNTVISTGIRFFDSEGILENNEVSSCPGTGITIEGQADVTLVNNTIYENGVGIRIWDFGSGYIFNNIIYGNEVGIKIHGNSYGMIDNNYFNNTMNAQIDVAYLGIYTTLNTTKSAGINIVGGPYLGGNFWAHPNGTGFSQIGEDLDGDGICDLPYVIDENNIDYLPLSLFTYNPYDENKDCVIDIGDVNAAIDDYRT
;
A
#
# COMPACT_ATOMS: atom_id res chain seq x y z
N MET A 1 21.57 -20.26 -53.13
CA MET A 1 21.14 -19.70 -51.83
C MET A 1 19.63 -19.80 -51.77
N VAL A 2 19.09 -20.65 -50.91
CA VAL A 2 17.65 -20.68 -50.61
C VAL A 2 17.43 -19.70 -49.47
N LEU A 3 16.68 -18.64 -49.73
CA LEU A 3 16.26 -17.67 -48.73
C LEU A 3 15.08 -18.27 -47.98
N VAL A 4 15.31 -18.73 -46.75
CA VAL A 4 14.23 -19.14 -45.83
C VAL A 4 13.71 -17.87 -45.16
N LEU A 5 12.52 -17.44 -45.55
CA LEU A 5 11.80 -16.35 -44.92
C LEU A 5 11.17 -16.90 -43.63
N MET A 6 11.83 -16.74 -42.49
CA MET A 6 11.21 -16.99 -41.19
C MET A 6 10.24 -15.84 -40.90
N THR A 7 8.95 -16.08 -41.08
CA THR A 7 7.91 -15.21 -40.54
C THR A 7 7.90 -15.41 -39.03
N MET A 8 8.47 -14.47 -38.27
CA MET A 8 8.18 -14.38 -36.84
C MET A 8 6.73 -13.93 -36.71
N GLY A 9 5.83 -14.88 -36.51
CA GLY A 9 4.48 -14.56 -36.07
C GLY A 9 4.59 -13.98 -34.67
N THR A 10 4.27 -12.70 -34.50
CA THR A 10 3.91 -12.15 -33.20
C THR A 10 2.65 -12.91 -32.77
N ALA A 11 2.78 -13.86 -31.84
CA ALA A 11 1.61 -14.42 -31.18
C ALA A 11 0.93 -13.25 -30.45
N ALA A 12 -0.32 -12.98 -30.79
CA ALA A 12 -1.13 -12.06 -30.01
C ALA A 12 -1.47 -12.76 -28.69
N ALA A 13 -1.44 -12.03 -27.59
CA ALA A 13 -1.95 -12.49 -26.30
C ALA A 13 -3.36 -13.06 -26.47
N ASP A 14 -3.56 -14.30 -26.02
CA ASP A 14 -4.87 -14.96 -26.02
C ASP A 14 -5.52 -14.86 -24.64
N THR A 15 -6.81 -15.19 -24.55
CA THR A 15 -7.55 -15.28 -23.29
C THR A 15 -7.92 -16.73 -22.99
N LEU A 16 -7.37 -17.26 -21.90
CA LEU A 16 -7.72 -18.57 -21.36
C LEU A 16 -8.77 -18.38 -20.25
N TYR A 17 -9.77 -19.26 -20.22
CA TYR A 17 -10.88 -19.16 -19.30
C TYR A 17 -10.79 -20.24 -18.21
N VAL A 18 -10.95 -19.86 -16.95
CA VAL A 18 -11.03 -20.79 -15.81
C VAL A 18 -12.43 -20.75 -15.23
N GLY A 19 -13.02 -21.94 -15.01
CA GLY A 19 -14.45 -22.06 -14.71
C GLY A 19 -15.34 -21.95 -15.95
N ASP A 20 -16.66 -22.09 -15.76
CA ASP A 20 -17.70 -22.03 -16.81
C ASP A 20 -17.41 -22.85 -18.10
N GLY A 21 -16.86 -24.05 -17.94
CA GLY A 21 -16.51 -24.94 -19.06
C GLY A 21 -15.14 -24.69 -19.69
N GLY A 22 -14.34 -23.77 -19.13
CA GLY A 22 -12.91 -23.63 -19.38
C GLY A 22 -12.04 -24.62 -18.58
N TYR A 23 -10.81 -24.21 -18.26
CA TYR A 23 -9.91 -24.96 -17.39
C TYR A 23 -10.53 -25.15 -15.99
N ALA A 24 -10.24 -26.28 -15.35
CA ALA A 24 -10.83 -26.60 -14.06
C ALA A 24 -10.16 -25.82 -12.92
N THR A 25 -8.87 -25.51 -13.09
CA THR A 25 -8.04 -24.81 -12.10
C THR A 25 -7.31 -23.64 -12.73
N ILE A 26 -6.89 -22.69 -11.91
CA ILE A 26 -6.08 -21.55 -12.37
C ILE A 26 -4.71 -22.05 -12.82
N GLN A 27 -4.10 -22.98 -12.06
CA GLN A 27 -2.79 -23.53 -12.44
C GLN A 27 -2.81 -24.22 -13.81
N GLU A 28 -3.87 -24.96 -14.17
CA GLU A 28 -3.95 -25.59 -15.50
C GLU A 28 -3.96 -24.55 -16.64
N ALA A 29 -4.61 -23.40 -16.42
CA ALA A 29 -4.58 -22.29 -17.38
C ALA A 29 -3.20 -21.63 -17.42
N VAL A 30 -2.54 -21.43 -16.28
CA VAL A 30 -1.15 -20.93 -16.22
C VAL A 30 -0.21 -21.84 -16.99
N ASP A 31 -0.31 -23.16 -16.80
CA ASP A 31 0.54 -24.14 -17.48
C ASP A 31 0.35 -24.10 -19.01
N ALA A 32 -0.89 -23.91 -19.46
CA ALA A 32 -1.24 -23.85 -20.88
C ALA A 32 -0.91 -22.50 -21.56
N ALA A 33 -0.93 -21.41 -20.80
CA ALA A 33 -0.69 -20.06 -21.30
C ALA A 33 0.74 -19.86 -21.83
N ILE A 34 0.92 -18.87 -22.69
CA ILE A 34 2.22 -18.33 -23.09
C ILE A 34 2.38 -16.88 -22.58
N ASP A 35 3.60 -16.36 -22.64
CA ASP A 35 3.89 -14.98 -22.21
C ASP A 35 2.96 -13.96 -22.89
N GLY A 36 2.37 -13.08 -22.09
CA GLY A 36 1.44 -12.03 -22.47
C GLY A 36 -0.03 -12.44 -22.42
N ASP A 37 -0.36 -13.71 -22.25
CA ASP A 37 -1.75 -14.17 -22.20
C ASP A 37 -2.51 -13.62 -20.98
N THR A 38 -3.84 -13.61 -21.11
CA THR A 38 -4.76 -13.30 -20.02
C THR A 38 -5.48 -14.57 -19.57
N ILE A 39 -5.51 -14.80 -18.26
CA ILE A 39 -6.32 -15.83 -17.61
C ILE A 39 -7.54 -15.13 -17.00
N LEU A 40 -8.71 -15.33 -17.61
CA LEU A 40 -9.98 -14.82 -17.12
C LEU A 40 -10.67 -15.88 -16.25
N VAL A 41 -10.84 -15.57 -14.96
CA VAL A 41 -11.41 -16.48 -13.96
C VAL A 41 -12.86 -16.10 -13.66
N TYR A 42 -13.77 -17.03 -13.94
CA TYR A 42 -15.20 -16.88 -13.61
C TYR A 42 -15.46 -17.05 -12.10
N PRO A 43 -16.59 -16.52 -11.58
CA PRO A 43 -17.00 -16.67 -10.17
C PRO A 43 -16.92 -18.11 -9.68
N GLY A 44 -16.42 -18.28 -8.45
CA GLY A 44 -16.21 -19.60 -7.86
C GLY A 44 -15.24 -19.57 -6.69
N THR A 45 -15.00 -20.76 -6.13
CA THR A 45 -13.98 -20.97 -5.11
C THR A 45 -12.96 -21.98 -5.62
N TYR A 46 -11.72 -21.53 -5.72
CA TYR A 46 -10.58 -22.26 -6.26
C TYR A 46 -9.63 -22.57 -5.10
N VAL A 47 -9.53 -23.84 -4.69
CA VAL A 47 -8.64 -24.25 -3.60
C VAL A 47 -7.32 -24.71 -4.19
N GLU A 48 -6.36 -23.78 -4.27
CA GLU A 48 -5.15 -23.91 -5.08
C GLU A 48 -4.00 -23.09 -4.48
N ASN A 49 -2.77 -23.47 -4.84
CA ASN A 49 -1.58 -22.62 -4.75
C ASN A 49 -1.07 -22.50 -6.19
N VAL A 50 -0.94 -21.27 -6.69
CA VAL A 50 -0.72 -20.98 -8.11
C VAL A 50 0.67 -20.39 -8.30
N ASP A 51 1.52 -21.14 -9.00
CA ASP A 51 2.86 -20.72 -9.40
C ASP A 51 2.79 -20.02 -10.76
N VAL A 52 3.00 -18.71 -10.75
CA VAL A 52 3.02 -17.86 -11.95
C VAL A 52 4.46 -17.68 -12.41
N ASN A 53 4.84 -18.45 -13.43
CA ASN A 53 6.21 -18.56 -13.93
C ASN A 53 6.46 -17.91 -15.30
N LYS A 54 5.54 -17.03 -15.73
CA LYS A 54 5.51 -16.40 -17.05
C LYS A 54 4.79 -15.06 -16.98
N GLU A 55 4.99 -14.21 -17.98
CA GLU A 55 4.32 -12.90 -18.06
C GLU A 55 2.82 -13.14 -18.30
N LEU A 56 1.97 -12.83 -17.31
CA LEU A 56 0.53 -13.09 -17.40
C LEU A 56 -0.29 -12.00 -16.72
N THR A 57 -1.48 -11.79 -17.26
CA THR A 57 -2.57 -11.13 -16.55
C THR A 57 -3.56 -12.18 -16.05
N ILE A 58 -3.72 -12.31 -14.74
CA ILE A 58 -4.73 -13.16 -14.10
C ILE A 58 -5.80 -12.24 -13.52
N ILE A 59 -7.03 -12.36 -14.01
CA ILE A 59 -8.09 -11.40 -13.69
C ILE A 59 -9.43 -12.11 -13.51
N THR A 60 -10.24 -11.58 -12.61
CA THR A 60 -11.68 -11.80 -12.60
C THR A 60 -12.42 -10.47 -12.80
N GLU A 61 -13.38 -10.46 -13.72
CA GLU A 61 -14.25 -9.29 -13.93
C GLU A 61 -15.43 -9.24 -12.96
N SER A 62 -15.63 -10.31 -12.17
CA SER A 62 -16.77 -10.41 -11.24
C SER A 62 -16.47 -9.86 -9.84
N GLY A 63 -15.19 -9.60 -9.55
CA GLY A 63 -14.73 -9.00 -8.30
C GLY A 63 -14.56 -9.99 -7.14
N PRO A 64 -13.96 -9.50 -6.04
CA PRO A 64 -13.48 -10.36 -4.95
C PRO A 64 -14.62 -10.99 -4.13
N ASP A 65 -15.80 -10.38 -4.13
CA ASP A 65 -16.97 -10.86 -3.36
C ASP A 65 -17.48 -12.24 -3.81
N VAL A 66 -17.17 -12.65 -5.05
CA VAL A 66 -17.70 -13.88 -5.65
C VAL A 66 -16.63 -14.78 -6.28
N THR A 67 -15.37 -14.34 -6.31
CA THR A 67 -14.25 -15.11 -6.87
C THR A 67 -13.15 -15.25 -5.80
N THR A 68 -13.13 -16.40 -5.15
CA THR A 68 -12.18 -16.71 -4.08
C THR A 68 -11.11 -17.68 -4.56
N VAL A 69 -9.84 -17.36 -4.27
CA VAL A 69 -8.71 -18.29 -4.37
C VAL A 69 -8.21 -18.57 -2.96
N GLN A 70 -8.34 -19.81 -2.53
CA GLN A 70 -8.00 -20.25 -1.19
C GLN A 70 -6.75 -21.14 -1.23
N GLY A 71 -5.73 -20.79 -0.44
CA GLY A 71 -4.55 -21.63 -0.28
C GLY A 71 -4.91 -23.02 0.24
N VAL A 72 -4.24 -24.05 -0.27
CA VAL A 72 -4.50 -25.44 0.13
C VAL A 72 -4.21 -25.60 1.63
N PRO A 73 -5.18 -26.06 2.45
CA PRO A 73 -4.99 -26.14 3.90
C PRO A 73 -3.80 -27.03 4.29
N GLY A 74 -2.92 -26.49 5.13
CA GLY A 74 -1.76 -27.20 5.66
C GLY A 74 -0.50 -27.14 4.78
N MET A 75 -0.53 -26.40 3.67
CA MET A 75 0.67 -26.05 2.90
C MET A 75 1.23 -24.71 3.40
N ASP A 76 2.55 -24.65 3.56
CA ASP A 76 3.30 -23.44 3.93
C ASP A 76 3.82 -22.77 2.65
N ASP A 77 2.89 -22.18 1.89
CA ASP A 77 3.16 -21.59 0.59
C ASP A 77 2.18 -20.45 0.27
N TYR A 78 2.53 -19.58 -0.68
CA TYR A 78 1.65 -18.51 -1.15
C TYR A 78 0.49 -19.06 -1.98
N VAL A 79 -0.66 -18.41 -1.91
CA VAL A 79 -1.82 -18.72 -2.77
C VAL A 79 -1.51 -18.36 -4.22
N PHE A 80 -0.87 -17.22 -4.43
CA PHE A 80 -0.24 -16.85 -5.70
C PHE A 80 1.24 -16.57 -5.44
N HIS A 81 2.12 -17.24 -6.16
CA HIS A 81 3.56 -16.95 -6.16
C HIS A 81 4.00 -16.55 -7.56
N ALA A 82 4.42 -15.30 -7.70
CA ALA A 82 4.99 -14.79 -8.94
C ALA A 82 6.52 -14.70 -8.83
N GLY A 83 7.20 -15.36 -9.77
CA GLY A 83 8.66 -15.35 -9.86
C GLY A 83 9.36 -16.43 -9.05
N ASN A 84 10.61 -16.68 -9.44
CA ASN A 84 11.49 -17.69 -8.87
C ASN A 84 12.93 -17.20 -9.05
N LEU A 85 13.81 -17.49 -8.08
CA LEU A 85 15.24 -17.13 -8.08
C LEU A 85 16.04 -17.61 -9.31
N THR A 86 15.45 -18.47 -10.15
CA THR A 86 16.13 -19.04 -11.33
C THR A 86 15.58 -18.54 -12.65
N GLU A 87 14.43 -17.86 -12.67
CA GLU A 87 13.74 -17.46 -13.88
C GLU A 87 13.20 -16.03 -13.70
N ASN A 88 13.66 -15.09 -14.52
CA ASN A 88 13.22 -13.70 -14.47
C ASN A 88 11.75 -13.60 -14.91
N VAL A 89 10.80 -13.71 -13.97
CA VAL A 89 9.37 -13.58 -14.25
C VAL A 89 8.91 -12.18 -13.88
N ASN A 90 8.58 -11.40 -14.90
CA ASN A 90 8.21 -9.99 -14.78
C ASN A 90 6.80 -9.77 -15.32
N ASN A 91 6.25 -8.57 -15.08
CA ASN A 91 4.97 -8.14 -15.64
C ASN A 91 3.79 -9.07 -15.28
N VAL A 92 3.80 -9.66 -14.08
CA VAL A 92 2.68 -10.47 -13.60
C VAL A 92 1.63 -9.56 -12.99
N THR A 93 0.39 -9.67 -13.46
CA THR A 93 -0.72 -8.84 -12.99
C THR A 93 -1.82 -9.70 -12.40
N ILE A 94 -2.23 -9.45 -11.16
CA ILE A 94 -3.31 -10.18 -10.46
C ILE A 94 -4.41 -9.21 -10.03
N ILE A 95 -5.63 -9.42 -10.51
CA ILE A 95 -6.72 -8.45 -10.39
C ILE A 95 -8.04 -9.07 -9.91
N GLY A 96 -8.62 -8.48 -8.86
CA GLY A 96 -10.04 -8.64 -8.53
C GLY A 96 -10.38 -9.84 -7.65
N PHE A 97 -9.42 -10.52 -7.04
CA PHE A 97 -9.65 -11.75 -6.27
C PHE A 97 -9.84 -11.52 -4.78
N ASN A 98 -10.64 -12.36 -4.15
CA ASN A 98 -10.52 -12.61 -2.72
C ASN A 98 -9.53 -13.75 -2.50
N VAL A 99 -8.39 -13.46 -1.88
CA VAL A 99 -7.30 -14.40 -1.63
C VAL A 99 -7.23 -14.69 -0.14
N THR A 100 -7.36 -15.97 0.24
CA THR A 100 -7.39 -16.35 1.66
C THR A 100 -6.60 -17.61 1.99
N GLY A 101 -6.09 -17.69 3.22
CA GLY A 101 -5.24 -18.78 3.68
C GLY A 101 -3.84 -18.75 3.05
N GLY A 102 -3.04 -19.79 3.34
CA GLY A 102 -1.63 -19.84 2.91
C GLY A 102 -0.83 -18.61 3.35
N GLY A 103 0.22 -18.28 2.59
CA GLY A 103 1.02 -17.06 2.77
C GLY A 103 0.41 -15.79 2.16
N GLY A 104 -0.75 -15.89 1.50
CA GLY A 104 -1.32 -14.79 0.70
C GLY A 104 -0.69 -14.71 -0.69
N ILE A 105 -0.10 -13.57 -1.06
CA ILE A 105 0.52 -13.37 -2.38
C ILE A 105 2.00 -13.03 -2.22
N GLY A 106 2.86 -13.77 -2.94
CA GLY A 106 4.30 -13.60 -2.91
C GLY A 106 4.88 -13.20 -4.26
N PHE A 107 5.87 -12.32 -4.24
CA PHE A 107 6.72 -11.97 -5.37
C PHE A 107 8.18 -12.25 -5.02
N SER A 108 8.89 -12.93 -5.91
CA SER A 108 10.31 -13.24 -5.75
C SER A 108 11.06 -12.89 -7.03
N GLU A 109 11.92 -11.87 -6.94
CA GLU A 109 12.69 -11.33 -8.07
C GLU A 109 11.82 -10.94 -9.27
N SER A 110 10.60 -10.46 -8.99
CA SER A 110 9.62 -10.11 -10.02
C SER A 110 9.57 -8.59 -10.20
N LEU A 111 9.82 -8.13 -11.41
CA LEU A 111 9.82 -6.71 -11.76
C LEU A 111 8.56 -6.32 -12.52
N TYR A 112 8.09 -5.11 -12.25
CA TYR A 112 6.94 -4.48 -12.91
C TYR A 112 5.64 -5.26 -12.76
N SER A 113 5.51 -6.04 -11.69
CA SER A 113 4.30 -6.81 -11.40
C SER A 113 3.29 -5.97 -10.62
N GLU A 114 2.00 -6.28 -10.80
CA GLU A 114 0.90 -5.47 -10.28
C GLU A 114 -0.13 -6.32 -9.52
N LEU A 115 -0.55 -5.81 -8.36
CA LEU A 115 -1.72 -6.29 -7.63
C LEU A 115 -2.78 -5.21 -7.62
N ARG A 116 -3.99 -5.50 -8.13
CA ARG A 116 -5.09 -4.52 -8.14
C ARG A 116 -6.41 -5.06 -7.65
N ASN A 117 -7.12 -4.27 -6.85
CA ASN A 117 -8.53 -4.53 -6.49
C ASN A 117 -8.76 -5.92 -5.84
N ASN A 118 -7.77 -6.44 -5.12
CA ASN A 118 -7.89 -7.71 -4.41
C ASN A 118 -8.25 -7.49 -2.93
N ILE A 119 -8.90 -8.47 -2.33
CA ILE A 119 -9.05 -8.60 -0.88
C ILE A 119 -8.15 -9.75 -0.43
N ILE A 120 -7.20 -9.50 0.46
CA ILE A 120 -6.26 -10.50 0.98
C ILE A 120 -6.49 -10.66 2.47
N SER A 121 -6.87 -11.87 2.91
CA SER A 121 -7.11 -12.23 4.32
C SER A 121 -6.37 -13.50 4.72
N ASP A 122 -6.07 -13.64 6.02
CA ASP A 122 -5.30 -14.75 6.63
C ASP A 122 -3.84 -14.93 6.15
N GLY A 123 -3.50 -14.43 4.95
CA GLY A 123 -2.17 -14.28 4.40
C GLY A 123 -1.85 -12.80 4.10
N GLY A 124 -0.61 -12.50 3.73
CA GLY A 124 -0.15 -11.13 3.47
C GLY A 124 0.26 -10.91 2.03
N ILE A 125 0.96 -9.79 1.79
CA ILE A 125 1.67 -9.55 0.54
C ILE A 125 3.16 -9.51 0.84
N PHE A 126 3.95 -10.32 0.14
CA PHE A 126 5.40 -10.34 0.27
C PHE A 126 6.06 -10.00 -1.07
N ALA A 127 7.05 -9.11 -1.04
CA ALA A 127 7.92 -8.79 -2.17
C ALA A 127 9.38 -8.95 -1.72
N GLY A 128 10.11 -9.85 -2.40
CA GLY A 128 11.54 -10.09 -2.18
C GLY A 128 12.32 -9.84 -3.46
N GLY A 129 13.34 -8.98 -3.46
CA GLY A 129 14.13 -8.69 -4.67
C GLY A 129 13.32 -8.11 -5.84
N SER A 130 12.14 -7.54 -5.57
CA SER A 130 11.10 -7.27 -6.57
C SER A 130 10.87 -5.79 -6.80
N ASN A 131 10.17 -5.43 -7.88
CA ASN A 131 9.62 -4.09 -8.10
C ASN A 131 8.14 -4.22 -8.44
N ILE A 132 7.24 -3.88 -7.50
CA ILE A 132 5.81 -4.13 -7.66
C ILE A 132 4.94 -2.89 -7.40
N TYR A 133 3.77 -2.88 -8.04
CA TYR A 133 2.70 -1.91 -7.80
C TYR A 133 1.55 -2.59 -7.07
N VAL A 134 1.20 -2.12 -5.88
CA VAL A 134 0.09 -2.63 -5.08
C VAL A 134 -0.94 -1.51 -5.00
N ILE A 135 -2.06 -1.67 -5.70
CA ILE A 135 -3.02 -0.58 -5.95
C ILE A 135 -4.44 -1.01 -5.59
N ASN A 136 -5.15 -0.22 -4.79
CA ASN A 136 -6.56 -0.48 -4.43
C ASN A 136 -6.80 -1.88 -3.82
N ASN A 137 -5.87 -2.42 -3.03
CA ASN A 137 -6.08 -3.71 -2.36
C ASN A 137 -6.51 -3.49 -0.90
N THR A 138 -7.32 -4.41 -0.38
CA THR A 138 -7.63 -4.50 1.05
C THR A 138 -6.84 -5.68 1.63
N VAL A 139 -5.99 -5.42 2.62
CA VAL A 139 -5.13 -6.41 3.28
C VAL A 139 -5.46 -6.47 4.76
N ILE A 140 -5.85 -7.64 5.24
CA ILE A 140 -6.35 -7.85 6.60
C ILE A 140 -5.52 -8.91 7.29
N SER A 141 -5.26 -8.74 8.59
CA SER A 141 -4.65 -9.72 9.52
C SER A 141 -3.15 -9.98 9.35
N THR A 142 -2.64 -10.05 8.12
CA THR A 142 -1.21 -10.20 7.82
C THR A 142 -0.80 -9.12 6.83
N GLY A 143 0.18 -8.30 7.21
CA GLY A 143 0.53 -7.09 6.49
C GLY A 143 1.24 -7.28 5.15
N ILE A 144 1.68 -6.15 4.61
CA ILE A 144 2.49 -6.05 3.39
C ILE A 144 3.97 -5.92 3.79
N ARG A 145 4.86 -6.68 3.14
CA ARG A 145 6.29 -6.67 3.41
C ARG A 145 7.11 -6.57 2.13
N PHE A 146 7.97 -5.56 2.08
CA PHE A 146 9.00 -5.38 1.05
C PHE A 146 10.38 -5.67 1.66
N PHE A 147 11.11 -6.59 1.06
CA PHE A 147 12.48 -6.99 1.43
C PHE A 147 13.39 -6.88 0.19
N ASP A 148 14.45 -6.09 0.23
CA ASP A 148 15.35 -5.82 -0.92
C ASP A 148 14.56 -5.48 -2.19
N SER A 149 13.48 -4.70 -2.03
CA SER A 149 12.48 -4.47 -3.08
C SER A 149 12.14 -3.00 -3.25
N GLU A 150 11.73 -2.64 -4.44
CA GLU A 150 11.16 -1.34 -4.77
C GLU A 150 9.64 -1.47 -4.96
N GLY A 151 8.90 -0.37 -4.85
CA GLY A 151 7.50 -0.41 -5.26
C GLY A 151 6.68 0.82 -4.90
N ILE A 152 5.42 0.78 -5.34
CA ILE A 152 4.42 1.79 -5.03
C ILE A 152 3.21 1.10 -4.40
N LEU A 153 2.82 1.57 -3.22
CA LEU A 153 1.55 1.25 -2.58
C LEU A 153 0.65 2.46 -2.73
N GLU A 154 -0.42 2.32 -3.52
CA GLU A 154 -1.38 3.37 -3.78
C GLU A 154 -2.81 2.95 -3.42
N ASN A 155 -3.53 3.80 -2.68
CA ASN A 155 -4.95 3.60 -2.36
C ASN A 155 -5.28 2.25 -1.70
N ASN A 156 -4.35 1.65 -0.96
CA ASN A 156 -4.60 0.39 -0.26
C ASN A 156 -5.19 0.62 1.12
N GLU A 157 -5.94 -0.35 1.59
CA GLU A 157 -6.46 -0.45 2.95
C GLU A 157 -5.73 -1.57 3.68
N VAL A 158 -5.04 -1.27 4.79
CA VAL A 158 -4.25 -2.26 5.53
C VAL A 158 -4.62 -2.24 7.00
N SER A 159 -5.21 -3.33 7.49
CA SER A 159 -5.82 -3.31 8.81
C SER A 159 -5.76 -4.60 9.62
N SER A 160 -6.00 -4.44 10.92
CA SER A 160 -6.12 -5.53 11.89
C SER A 160 -4.93 -6.49 11.93
N CYS A 161 -3.73 -6.04 11.55
CA CYS A 161 -2.52 -6.84 11.64
C CYS A 161 -1.97 -6.79 13.08
N PRO A 162 -1.95 -7.92 13.83
CA PRO A 162 -1.46 -7.92 15.21
C PRO A 162 0.00 -7.45 15.33
N GLY A 163 0.77 -7.60 14.26
CA GLY A 163 2.12 -7.08 14.12
C GLY A 163 2.17 -5.74 13.40
N THR A 164 2.81 -5.72 12.23
CA THR A 164 2.97 -4.51 11.41
C THR A 164 2.06 -4.57 10.19
N GLY A 165 1.37 -3.47 9.87
CA GLY A 165 0.59 -3.32 8.66
C GLY A 165 1.47 -3.30 7.41
N ILE A 166 2.42 -2.36 7.32
CA ILE A 166 3.36 -2.28 6.19
C ILE A 166 4.80 -2.29 6.72
N THR A 167 5.62 -3.23 6.24
CA THR A 167 7.05 -3.33 6.55
C THR A 167 7.90 -3.05 5.31
N ILE A 168 8.85 -2.14 5.44
CA ILE A 168 9.90 -1.85 4.46
C ILE A 168 11.24 -2.22 5.10
N GLU A 169 11.94 -3.19 4.53
CA GLU A 169 13.16 -3.77 5.10
C GLU A 169 14.18 -4.22 4.07
N GLY A 170 15.43 -4.43 4.51
CA GLY A 170 16.53 -4.92 3.69
C GLY A 170 16.72 -4.03 2.47
N GLN A 171 17.31 -2.85 2.60
CA GLN A 171 17.55 -1.92 1.47
C GLN A 171 16.34 -1.57 0.57
N ALA A 172 15.11 -1.94 0.94
CA ALA A 172 13.92 -1.67 0.16
C ALA A 172 13.65 -0.16 0.09
N ASP A 173 13.12 0.31 -1.04
CA ASP A 173 12.74 1.71 -1.26
C ASP A 173 11.33 1.81 -1.84
N VAL A 174 10.39 2.30 -1.04
CA VAL A 174 8.96 2.18 -1.36
C VAL A 174 8.24 3.51 -1.23
N THR A 175 7.38 3.81 -2.20
CA THR A 175 6.46 4.96 -2.13
C THR A 175 5.09 4.52 -1.61
N LEU A 176 4.62 5.16 -0.53
CA LEU A 176 3.27 4.97 0.02
C LEU A 176 2.46 6.24 -0.20
N VAL A 177 1.39 6.15 -0.98
CA VAL A 177 0.50 7.27 -1.27
C VAL A 177 -0.97 6.88 -1.15
N ASN A 178 -1.79 7.76 -0.57
CA ASN A 178 -3.26 7.57 -0.45
C ASN A 178 -3.70 6.29 0.26
N ASN A 179 -2.84 5.65 1.05
CA ASN A 179 -3.21 4.44 1.77
C ASN A 179 -3.94 4.78 3.07
N THR A 180 -4.84 3.88 3.48
CA THR A 180 -5.52 3.91 4.78
C THR A 180 -5.00 2.75 5.63
N ILE A 181 -4.31 3.05 6.73
CA ILE A 181 -3.56 2.06 7.52
C ILE A 181 -4.00 2.16 8.99
N TYR A 182 -4.70 1.15 9.48
CA TYR A 182 -5.37 1.27 10.78
C TYR A 182 -5.50 -0.01 11.59
N GLU A 183 -5.66 0.14 12.91
CA GLU A 183 -5.87 -0.99 13.84
C GLU A 183 -4.76 -2.06 13.79
N ASN A 184 -3.53 -1.65 13.48
CA ASN A 184 -2.36 -2.53 13.53
C ASN A 184 -1.55 -2.29 14.81
N GLY A 185 -0.71 -3.27 15.20
CA GLY A 185 0.28 -3.04 16.25
C GLY A 185 1.22 -1.88 15.86
N VAL A 186 1.82 -1.97 14.68
CA VAL A 186 2.55 -0.86 14.05
C VAL A 186 1.93 -0.61 12.68
N GLY A 187 1.55 0.62 12.36
CA GLY A 187 1.01 0.96 11.03
C GLY A 187 2.06 0.75 9.95
N ILE A 188 3.14 1.54 10.01
CA ILE A 188 4.28 1.45 9.08
C ILE A 188 5.58 1.21 9.85
N ARG A 189 6.40 0.26 9.42
CA ARG A 189 7.74 0.02 9.95
C ARG A 189 8.78 0.09 8.85
N ILE A 190 9.79 0.94 9.04
CA ILE A 190 10.98 0.99 8.20
C ILE A 190 12.18 0.56 9.03
N TRP A 191 12.89 -0.49 8.61
CA TRP A 191 14.03 -1.01 9.35
C TRP A 191 15.05 -1.69 8.44
N ASP A 192 16.24 -1.99 8.98
CA ASP A 192 17.30 -2.70 8.26
C ASP A 192 17.67 -2.06 6.91
N PHE A 193 18.08 -0.78 6.95
CA PHE A 193 18.47 0.03 5.79
C PHE A 193 17.35 0.34 4.78
N GLY A 194 16.09 0.09 5.12
CA GLY A 194 14.96 0.49 4.28
C GLY A 194 14.77 2.00 4.19
N SER A 195 14.14 2.45 3.10
CA SER A 195 13.71 3.82 2.90
C SER A 195 12.30 3.91 2.32
N GLY A 196 11.65 5.06 2.49
CA GLY A 196 10.38 5.29 1.81
C GLY A 196 9.99 6.74 1.68
N TYR A 197 9.17 7.00 0.67
CA TYR A 197 8.46 8.26 0.52
C TYR A 197 6.98 8.05 0.89
N ILE A 198 6.56 8.62 2.00
CA ILE A 198 5.24 8.38 2.61
C ILE A 198 4.47 9.68 2.61
N PHE A 199 3.45 9.81 1.78
CA PHE A 199 2.66 11.04 1.70
C PHE A 199 1.19 10.81 1.37
N ASN A 200 0.33 11.72 1.82
CA ASN A 200 -1.12 11.64 1.61
C ASN A 200 -1.78 10.36 2.14
N ASN A 201 -1.22 9.73 3.19
CA ASN A 201 -1.79 8.55 3.82
C ASN A 201 -2.61 8.92 5.08
N ILE A 202 -3.62 8.13 5.38
CA ILE A 202 -4.42 8.21 6.61
C ILE A 202 -4.02 7.04 7.52
N ILE A 203 -3.38 7.34 8.65
CA ILE A 203 -2.76 6.35 9.54
C ILE A 203 -3.34 6.53 10.95
N TYR A 204 -4.27 5.66 11.36
CA TYR A 204 -5.02 5.87 12.61
C TYR A 204 -5.30 4.59 13.40
N GLY A 205 -5.55 4.71 14.69
CA GLY A 205 -5.94 3.57 15.53
C GLY A 205 -4.88 2.48 15.67
N ASN A 206 -3.65 2.69 15.21
CA ASN A 206 -2.52 1.79 15.45
C ASN A 206 -1.93 2.03 16.85
N GLU A 207 -1.25 1.03 17.44
CA GLU A 207 -0.53 1.27 18.71
C GLU A 207 0.61 2.27 18.47
N VAL A 208 1.37 2.06 17.38
CA VAL A 208 2.34 3.01 16.83
C VAL A 208 2.01 3.29 15.36
N GLY A 209 1.83 4.57 14.98
CA GLY A 209 1.54 4.97 13.61
C GLY A 209 2.67 4.63 12.65
N ILE A 210 3.87 5.17 12.90
CA ILE A 210 5.08 4.86 12.15
C ILE A 210 6.27 4.58 13.07
N LYS A 211 7.06 3.57 12.74
CA LYS A 211 8.30 3.20 13.43
C LYS A 211 9.49 3.14 12.48
N ILE A 212 10.54 3.91 12.74
CA ILE A 212 11.76 3.94 11.93
C ILE A 212 12.98 3.67 12.81
N HIS A 213 13.79 2.67 12.44
CA HIS A 213 15.00 2.31 13.18
C HIS A 213 16.02 1.59 12.29
N GLY A 214 17.21 1.26 12.78
CA GLY A 214 18.17 0.42 12.05
C GLY A 214 18.65 1.02 10.73
N ASN A 215 19.36 2.15 10.79
CA ASN A 215 19.93 2.87 9.64
C ASN A 215 18.94 3.20 8.51
N SER A 216 17.65 3.24 8.85
CA SER A 216 16.55 3.50 7.93
C SER A 216 16.10 4.94 8.03
N TYR A 217 15.46 5.44 6.97
CA TYR A 217 15.02 6.83 6.87
C TYR A 217 13.81 6.96 5.97
N GLY A 218 13.21 8.13 5.92
CA GLY A 218 12.12 8.39 5.00
C GLY A 218 11.87 9.87 4.79
N MET A 219 11.13 10.17 3.73
CA MET A 219 10.49 11.47 3.53
C MET A 219 9.01 11.30 3.85
N ILE A 220 8.52 12.05 4.82
CA ILE A 220 7.18 11.87 5.39
C ILE A 220 6.52 13.24 5.44
N ASP A 221 5.59 13.52 4.54
CA ASP A 221 4.86 14.77 4.51
C ASP A 221 3.41 14.57 4.06
N ASN A 222 2.54 15.50 4.44
CA ASN A 222 1.13 15.50 4.08
C ASN A 222 0.37 14.22 4.48
N ASN A 223 0.72 13.59 5.61
CA ASN A 223 -0.04 12.44 6.14
C ASN A 223 -0.93 12.85 7.31
N TYR A 224 -2.02 12.11 7.53
CA TYR A 224 -2.88 12.23 8.70
C TYR A 224 -2.55 11.13 9.70
N PHE A 225 -1.90 11.47 10.81
CA PHE A 225 -1.60 10.54 11.90
C PHE A 225 -2.57 10.73 13.06
N ASN A 226 -3.27 9.66 13.47
CA ASN A 226 -4.18 9.67 14.62
C ASN A 226 -4.07 8.38 15.43
N ASN A 227 -2.98 8.22 16.16
CA ASN A 227 -2.62 7.00 16.88
C ASN A 227 -2.33 7.30 18.36
N THR A 228 -2.27 6.24 19.18
CA THR A 228 -1.85 6.38 20.58
C THR A 228 -0.42 6.94 20.66
N MET A 229 0.46 6.43 19.79
CA MET A 229 1.78 6.98 19.52
C MET A 229 1.91 7.18 18.00
N ASN A 230 2.03 8.43 17.53
CA ASN A 230 2.08 8.68 16.09
C ASN A 230 3.39 8.22 15.45
N ALA A 231 4.52 8.49 16.10
CA ALA A 231 5.83 8.17 15.55
C ALA A 231 6.80 7.71 16.64
N GLN A 232 7.56 6.65 16.35
CA GLN A 232 8.72 6.20 17.11
C GLN A 232 9.92 6.16 16.17
N ILE A 233 10.90 7.05 16.36
CA ILE A 233 12.05 7.18 15.49
C ILE A 233 13.32 6.99 16.31
N ASP A 234 13.98 5.86 16.11
CA ASP A 234 15.22 5.48 16.81
C ASP A 234 16.38 5.43 15.79
N VAL A 235 16.80 6.59 15.26
CA VAL A 235 17.93 6.68 14.30
C VAL A 235 19.17 7.25 14.98
N ALA A 236 20.31 6.55 14.85
CA ALA A 236 21.54 6.94 15.55
C ALA A 236 22.84 6.72 14.76
N TYR A 237 22.80 6.53 13.43
CA TYR A 237 24.03 6.24 12.69
C TYR A 237 24.15 7.07 11.40
N LEU A 238 25.35 7.63 11.19
CA LEU A 238 25.84 8.26 9.95
C LEU A 238 25.19 9.56 9.48
N GLY A 239 24.37 10.22 10.31
CA GLY A 239 23.77 11.52 9.94
C GLY A 239 22.71 11.41 8.83
N ILE A 240 22.11 10.23 8.69
CA ILE A 240 20.93 10.00 7.86
C ILE A 240 19.71 10.29 8.73
N TYR A 241 18.88 11.21 8.29
CA TYR A 241 17.74 11.69 9.07
C TYR A 241 16.44 11.50 8.30
N THR A 242 15.38 11.21 9.05
CA THR A 242 14.02 11.23 8.52
C THR A 242 13.61 12.69 8.34
N THR A 243 13.01 13.01 7.19
CA THR A 243 12.45 14.33 6.94
C THR A 243 10.93 14.26 7.16
N LEU A 244 10.39 15.16 7.99
CA LEU A 244 8.99 15.15 8.40
C LEU A 244 8.15 16.27 7.75
N ASN A 245 8.70 16.99 6.79
CA ASN A 245 7.98 18.01 6.04
C ASN A 245 8.66 18.30 4.70
N THR A 246 7.87 18.77 3.73
CA THR A 246 8.40 19.33 2.47
C THR A 246 8.56 20.85 2.57
N THR A 247 8.95 21.50 1.47
CA THR A 247 8.92 22.96 1.36
C THR A 247 7.47 23.43 1.27
N LYS A 248 7.10 24.45 2.06
CA LYS A 248 5.77 25.06 1.98
C LYS A 248 5.45 25.46 0.54
N SER A 249 4.37 24.93 0.00
CA SER A 249 3.92 25.19 -1.37
C SER A 249 2.41 25.20 -1.46
N ALA A 250 1.84 25.94 -2.42
CA ALA A 250 0.39 26.01 -2.58
C ALA A 250 -0.16 24.66 -3.06
N GLY A 251 -1.22 24.18 -2.43
CA GLY A 251 -1.85 22.90 -2.73
C GLY A 251 -2.76 22.45 -1.59
N ILE A 252 -3.85 21.77 -1.92
CA ILE A 252 -4.78 21.25 -0.90
C ILE A 252 -4.08 20.12 -0.16
N ASN A 253 -3.90 20.28 1.16
CA ASN A 253 -3.30 19.27 2.02
C ASN A 253 -4.32 18.23 2.48
N ILE A 254 -3.84 17.18 3.17
CA ILE A 254 -4.66 16.03 3.60
C ILE A 254 -5.82 16.40 4.53
N VAL A 255 -5.78 17.57 5.17
CA VAL A 255 -6.88 18.09 6.01
C VAL A 255 -7.63 19.26 5.38
N GLY A 256 -7.46 19.48 4.08
CA GLY A 256 -8.22 20.48 3.30
C GLY A 256 -7.66 21.91 3.37
N GLY A 257 -6.54 22.14 4.03
CA GLY A 257 -5.87 23.44 4.07
C GLY A 257 -5.19 23.82 2.74
N PRO A 258 -4.89 25.10 2.50
CA PRO A 258 -4.47 25.61 1.18
C PRO A 258 -2.98 25.43 0.84
N TYR A 259 -2.15 25.00 1.80
CA TYR A 259 -0.73 24.78 1.61
C TYR A 259 -0.30 23.37 2.03
N LEU A 260 0.58 22.78 1.23
CA LEU A 260 1.36 21.60 1.57
C LEU A 260 2.54 22.00 2.47
N GLY A 261 2.95 21.11 3.36
CA GLY A 261 4.02 21.35 4.32
C GLY A 261 4.45 20.05 5.00
N GLY A 262 4.10 19.91 6.27
CA GLY A 262 4.37 18.74 7.10
C GLY A 262 3.19 17.78 7.18
N ASN A 263 3.05 17.13 8.32
CA ASN A 263 2.01 16.16 8.60
C ASN A 263 0.97 16.72 9.58
N PHE A 264 -0.19 16.09 9.62
CA PHE A 264 -1.21 16.35 10.62
C PHE A 264 -1.06 15.36 11.78
N TRP A 265 -0.73 15.85 12.97
CA TRP A 265 -0.44 15.07 14.17
C TRP A 265 -1.61 15.12 15.16
N ALA A 266 -2.58 14.21 15.00
CA ALA A 266 -3.76 14.07 15.84
C ALA A 266 -3.56 13.05 16.98
N HIS A 267 -4.45 13.08 17.97
CA HIS A 267 -4.63 11.97 18.92
C HIS A 267 -6.11 11.59 19.03
N PRO A 268 -6.44 10.32 19.34
CA PRO A 268 -7.83 9.86 19.40
C PRO A 268 -8.70 10.60 20.42
N ASN A 269 -8.08 11.22 21.43
CA ASN A 269 -8.75 12.02 22.47
C ASN A 269 -8.97 13.49 22.06
N GLY A 270 -8.59 13.90 20.85
CA GLY A 270 -8.74 15.27 20.34
C GLY A 270 -7.67 16.25 20.81
N THR A 271 -6.60 15.80 21.47
CA THR A 271 -5.54 16.67 22.00
C THR A 271 -4.22 16.57 21.21
N GLY A 272 -4.26 16.08 19.97
CA GLY A 272 -3.10 16.03 19.10
C GLY A 272 -2.55 17.42 18.82
N PHE A 273 -1.24 17.51 18.57
CA PHE A 273 -0.55 18.78 18.33
C PHE A 273 -1.25 19.61 17.24
N SER A 274 -1.55 19.00 16.11
CA SER A 274 -2.23 19.66 14.99
C SER A 274 -3.71 19.98 15.25
N GLN A 275 -4.31 19.34 16.27
CA GLN A 275 -5.70 19.59 16.64
C GLN A 275 -5.86 20.81 17.56
N ILE A 276 -4.81 21.18 18.30
CA ILE A 276 -4.83 22.28 19.27
C ILE A 276 -3.80 23.37 18.98
N GLY A 277 -2.94 23.17 17.98
CA GLY A 277 -1.90 24.10 17.57
C GLY A 277 -2.47 25.41 17.05
N GLU A 278 -1.79 26.50 17.35
CA GLU A 278 -2.16 27.82 16.83
C GLU A 278 -1.74 27.96 15.36
N ASP A 279 -2.60 28.59 14.58
CA ASP A 279 -2.37 29.05 13.20
C ASP A 279 -2.85 30.51 13.14
N LEU A 280 -1.96 31.43 13.50
CA LEU A 280 -2.28 32.85 13.69
C LEU A 280 -2.38 33.61 12.37
N ASP A 281 -1.72 33.14 11.31
CA ASP A 281 -1.78 33.75 9.98
C ASP A 281 -2.85 33.12 9.08
N GLY A 282 -3.46 32.01 9.50
CA GLY A 282 -4.61 31.37 8.87
C GLY A 282 -4.23 30.60 7.60
N ASP A 283 -2.98 30.15 7.49
CA ASP A 283 -2.48 29.46 6.31
C ASP A 283 -2.70 27.93 6.34
N GLY A 284 -3.24 27.38 7.42
CA GLY A 284 -3.47 25.94 7.59
C GLY A 284 -2.23 25.16 8.05
N ILE A 285 -1.18 25.83 8.55
CA ILE A 285 0.02 25.25 9.14
C ILE A 285 0.16 25.80 10.57
N CYS A 286 0.55 24.98 11.54
CA CYS A 286 0.77 25.49 12.90
C CYS A 286 2.03 26.36 12.95
N ASP A 287 1.98 27.44 13.72
CA ASP A 287 3.10 28.39 13.88
C ASP A 287 4.31 27.81 14.63
N LEU A 288 4.11 26.72 15.37
CA LEU A 288 5.16 26.03 16.11
C LEU A 288 5.52 24.68 15.46
N PRO A 289 6.80 24.30 15.48
CA PRO A 289 7.22 22.99 14.97
C PRO A 289 6.75 21.86 15.91
N TYR A 290 6.43 20.71 15.33
CA TYR A 290 6.19 19.48 16.08
C TYR A 290 7.49 18.71 16.26
N VAL A 291 7.93 18.57 17.51
CA VAL A 291 9.23 17.98 17.88
C VAL A 291 9.01 16.57 18.42
N ILE A 292 9.50 15.56 17.71
CA ILE A 292 9.56 14.17 18.22
C ILE A 292 10.80 14.02 19.10
N ASP A 293 11.96 14.46 18.59
CA ASP A 293 13.23 14.58 19.32
C ASP A 293 14.13 15.66 18.68
N GLU A 294 15.39 15.75 19.11
CA GLU A 294 16.35 16.76 18.66
C GLU A 294 16.68 16.72 17.15
N ASN A 295 16.50 15.58 16.49
CA ASN A 295 16.81 15.37 15.07
C ASN A 295 15.56 15.16 14.21
N ASN A 296 14.42 14.83 14.82
CA ASN A 296 13.17 14.51 14.15
C ASN A 296 12.13 15.58 14.46
N ILE A 297 12.11 16.62 13.63
CA ILE A 297 11.24 17.79 13.77
C ILE A 297 10.44 17.98 12.48
N ASP A 298 9.13 18.08 12.60
CA ASP A 298 8.26 18.59 11.56
C ASP A 298 8.16 20.11 11.74
N TYR A 299 8.73 20.86 10.80
CA TYR A 299 8.76 22.32 10.86
C TYR A 299 7.50 22.99 10.31
N LEU A 300 6.63 22.24 9.64
CA LEU A 300 5.41 22.77 9.00
C LEU A 300 4.21 21.88 9.31
N PRO A 301 3.96 21.50 10.58
CA PRO A 301 2.86 20.61 10.92
C PRO A 301 1.54 21.24 10.49
N LEU A 302 0.67 20.46 9.88
CA LEU A 302 -0.62 20.95 9.38
C LEU A 302 -1.53 21.32 10.56
N SER A 303 -2.35 22.36 10.39
CA SER A 303 -3.32 22.80 11.39
C SER A 303 -4.75 22.41 10.99
N LEU A 304 -5.67 22.35 11.96
CA LEU A 304 -7.10 22.22 11.67
C LEU A 304 -7.59 23.48 10.96
N PHE A 305 -7.72 23.41 9.65
CA PHE A 305 -8.29 24.48 8.86
C PHE A 305 -9.81 24.47 9.00
N THR A 306 -10.34 25.35 9.86
CA THR A 306 -11.79 25.55 9.91
C THR A 306 -12.21 26.41 8.73
N TYR A 307 -12.82 25.74 7.74
CA TYR A 307 -13.49 26.41 6.64
C TYR A 307 -14.54 27.39 7.20
N ASN A 308 -14.43 28.67 6.84
CA ASN A 308 -15.47 29.64 7.11
C ASN A 308 -16.48 29.61 5.96
N PRO A 309 -17.70 29.06 6.16
CA PRO A 309 -18.71 28.96 5.10
C PRO A 309 -19.28 30.31 4.63
N TYR A 310 -18.82 31.42 5.20
CA TYR A 310 -19.19 32.78 4.81
C TYR A 310 -18.10 33.49 3.98
N ASP A 311 -17.02 32.81 3.60
CA ASP A 311 -16.06 33.36 2.63
C ASP A 311 -16.62 33.22 1.21
N GLU A 312 -17.07 34.33 0.63
CA GLU A 312 -17.77 34.40 -0.66
C GLU A 312 -16.89 34.05 -1.89
N ASN A 313 -15.65 33.61 -1.67
CA ASN A 313 -14.71 33.25 -2.73
C ASN A 313 -14.04 31.88 -2.51
N LYS A 314 -14.74 30.79 -2.85
CA LYS A 314 -14.30 29.70 -3.76
C LYS A 314 -15.04 28.39 -3.51
N ASP A 315 -15.45 27.77 -4.60
CA ASP A 315 -16.07 26.45 -4.65
C ASP A 315 -15.06 25.32 -4.38
N CYS A 316 -15.56 24.30 -3.68
CA CYS A 316 -15.06 22.92 -3.60
C CYS A 316 -13.97 22.61 -2.55
N VAL A 317 -14.40 22.21 -1.34
CA VAL A 317 -13.62 21.39 -0.41
C VAL A 317 -14.53 20.29 0.14
N ILE A 318 -13.94 19.10 0.32
CA ILE A 318 -14.57 17.88 0.84
C ILE A 318 -15.19 18.17 2.23
N ASP A 319 -16.40 17.66 2.45
CA ASP A 319 -17.10 17.75 3.73
C ASP A 319 -16.34 16.92 4.78
N ILE A 320 -15.76 17.59 5.78
CA ILE A 320 -15.13 16.96 6.96
C ILE A 320 -16.12 16.06 7.72
N GLY A 321 -17.43 16.19 7.43
CA GLY A 321 -18.46 15.24 7.80
C GLY A 321 -18.18 13.80 7.38
N ASP A 322 -17.56 13.54 6.22
CA ASP A 322 -17.29 12.17 5.75
C ASP A 322 -16.07 11.53 6.46
N VAL A 323 -15.07 12.34 6.84
CA VAL A 323 -13.91 11.86 7.63
C VAL A 323 -14.34 11.56 9.07
N ASN A 324 -15.24 12.36 9.64
CA ASN A 324 -15.83 12.06 10.94
C ASN A 324 -16.93 10.99 10.89
N ALA A 325 -17.67 10.84 9.78
CA ALA A 325 -18.64 9.77 9.60
C ALA A 325 -17.96 8.40 9.53
N ALA A 326 -16.79 8.30 8.89
CA ALA A 326 -15.94 7.12 8.96
C ALA A 326 -15.45 6.80 10.40
N ILE A 327 -15.41 7.79 11.29
CA ILE A 327 -15.04 7.64 12.70
C ILE A 327 -16.27 7.33 13.58
N ASP A 328 -17.44 7.87 13.25
CA ASP A 328 -18.67 7.73 14.05
C ASP A 328 -19.49 6.48 13.71
N ASP A 329 -19.38 5.90 12.51
CA ASP A 329 -20.10 4.67 12.12
C ASP A 329 -19.60 3.41 12.85
N TYR A 330 -18.49 3.51 13.60
CA TYR A 330 -17.94 2.42 14.43
C TYR A 330 -18.21 2.59 15.94
N ARG A 331 -19.01 3.60 16.35
CA ARG A 331 -19.43 3.82 17.74
C ARG A 331 -20.85 3.33 18.07
N THR A 332 -21.49 2.56 17.19
CA THR A 332 -22.78 1.90 17.45
C THR A 332 -22.74 0.40 17.26
#